data_AF-A0A534JXI2-F1
#
_entry.id   AF-A0A534JXI2-F1
#
_cell.length_a   1.000
_cell.length_b   1.000
_cell.length_c   1.000
_cell.angle_alpha   90.00
_cell.angle_beta   90.00
_cell.angle_gamma   90.00
#
_symmetry.space_group_name_H-M   'P 1'
#
loop_
_entity.id
_entity.type
_entity.pdbx_description
1 polymer ?
#
loop_
_entity_poly.entity_id
_entity_poly.type
_entity_poly.pdbx_seq_one_letter_code
_entity_poly.pdbx_strand_id
1 'polypeptide(L)'
;MELRGINLSGRTSGVEPSAGERGPLSRGRPLASSEAAVVVQITLVGERQADVGHEFVYRGPQPECRPCKVRAACLNQDLGRRYRITRVRDVVHPCLLNEERARVVEVVPLPPACSVAARTAVEGPVLACEKIVCANAACPNFRTCHPVGIDPGTRIRIVDVGPELECPLDYSIGPANVEYAA
;
A
#
# COMPACT_ATOMS: atom_id res chain seq x y z
N MET A 1 9.21 69.16 -47.89
CA MET A 1 9.45 68.29 -49.06
C MET A 1 9.90 66.95 -48.51
N GLU A 2 9.12 65.89 -48.41
CA GLU A 2 7.75 65.58 -48.81
C GLU A 2 7.12 64.65 -47.76
N LEU A 3 5.82 64.84 -47.56
CA LEU A 3 4.93 63.92 -46.86
C LEU A 3 4.68 62.70 -47.75
N ARG A 4 4.73 61.51 -47.18
CA ARG A 4 3.93 60.37 -47.66
C ARG A 4 3.27 59.68 -46.47
N GLY A 5 2.02 60.04 -46.26
CA GLY A 5 1.10 59.30 -45.42
C GLY A 5 0.77 57.95 -46.06
N ILE A 6 0.48 56.98 -45.21
CA ILE A 6 -0.27 55.79 -45.60
C ILE A 6 -1.27 55.53 -44.47
N ASN A 7 -2.53 55.72 -44.83
CA ASN A 7 -3.71 55.39 -44.06
C ASN A 7 -3.99 53.89 -44.25
N LEU A 8 -4.10 53.13 -43.17
CA LEU A 8 -4.62 51.76 -43.18
C LEU A 8 -5.64 51.58 -42.07
N SER A 9 -6.84 52.06 -42.34
CA SER A 9 -8.08 51.55 -41.79
C SER A 9 -8.24 50.07 -42.13
N GLY A 10 -8.52 49.20 -41.16
CA GLY A 10 -8.99 47.85 -41.48
C GLY A 10 -9.06 46.85 -40.35
N ARG A 11 -10.26 46.76 -39.74
CA ARG A 11 -10.90 45.53 -39.23
C ARG A 11 -10.31 44.88 -37.97
N THR A 12 -10.88 45.25 -36.82
CA THR A 12 -10.97 44.40 -35.64
C THR A 12 -11.91 43.22 -35.94
N SER A 13 -11.35 42.04 -36.22
CA SER A 13 -12.12 40.79 -36.14
C SER A 13 -12.32 40.45 -34.67
N GLY A 14 -13.51 40.75 -34.15
CA GLY A 14 -13.99 40.20 -32.89
C GLY A 14 -14.12 38.69 -33.02
N VAL A 15 -13.43 37.97 -32.15
CA VAL A 15 -13.68 36.54 -31.92
C VAL A 15 -14.51 36.46 -30.65
N GLU A 16 -15.80 36.18 -30.81
CA GLU A 16 -16.70 35.88 -29.69
C GLU A 16 -16.33 34.53 -29.06
N PRO A 17 -16.36 34.39 -27.72
CA PRO A 17 -16.20 33.09 -27.09
C PRO A 17 -17.51 32.30 -27.20
N SER A 18 -17.50 31.27 -28.04
CA SER A 18 -18.60 30.31 -28.14
C SER A 18 -18.78 29.55 -26.83
N ALA A 19 -19.97 29.67 -26.24
CA ALA A 19 -20.41 28.95 -25.07
C ALA A 19 -20.41 27.43 -25.35
N GLY A 20 -19.45 26.72 -24.76
CA GLY A 20 -19.42 25.25 -24.75
C GLY A 20 -20.52 24.72 -23.85
N GLU A 21 -21.42 23.94 -24.43
CA GLU A 21 -22.51 23.24 -23.75
C GLU A 21 -21.96 22.33 -22.65
N ARG A 22 -22.40 22.56 -21.41
CA ARG A 22 -22.17 21.64 -20.29
C ARG A 22 -23.08 20.43 -20.45
N GLY A 23 -22.55 19.39 -21.09
CA GLY A 23 -23.18 18.07 -21.09
C GLY A 23 -23.38 17.55 -19.65
N PRO A 24 -24.40 16.72 -19.40
CA PRO A 24 -24.72 16.25 -18.06
C PRO A 24 -23.54 15.45 -17.50
N LEU A 25 -23.20 15.75 -16.24
CA LEU A 25 -22.26 14.99 -15.43
C LEU A 25 -22.63 13.52 -15.51
N SER A 26 -21.79 12.74 -16.20
CA SER A 26 -21.95 11.30 -16.27
C SER A 26 -21.91 10.77 -14.84
N ARG A 27 -23.00 10.12 -14.43
CA ARG A 27 -23.08 9.44 -13.15
C ARG A 27 -21.93 8.43 -13.10
N GLY A 28 -20.98 8.67 -12.21
CA GLY A 28 -19.86 7.77 -11.98
C GLY A 28 -20.38 6.36 -11.79
N ARG A 29 -19.89 5.46 -12.64
CA ARG A 29 -20.06 4.02 -12.46
C ARG A 29 -19.51 3.67 -11.08
N PRO A 30 -20.21 2.89 -10.24
CA PRO A 30 -19.64 2.43 -8.98
C PRO A 30 -18.31 1.77 -9.32
N LEU A 31 -17.24 2.26 -8.69
CA LEU A 31 -15.92 1.65 -8.77
C LEU A 31 -16.08 0.25 -8.17
N ALA A 32 -16.32 -0.73 -9.04
CA ALA A 32 -16.18 -2.13 -8.69
C ALA A 32 -14.76 -2.26 -8.15
N SER A 33 -14.66 -2.56 -6.87
CA SER A 33 -13.41 -2.82 -6.16
C SER A 33 -12.60 -3.74 -7.04
N SER A 34 -11.54 -3.21 -7.64
CA SER A 34 -10.57 -4.04 -8.34
C SER A 34 -9.96 -4.90 -7.25
N GLU A 35 -10.47 -6.13 -7.11
CA GLU A 35 -9.83 -7.20 -6.36
C GLU A 35 -8.44 -7.34 -6.95
N ALA A 36 -7.46 -6.64 -6.38
CA ALA A 36 -6.07 -6.98 -6.57
C ALA A 36 -5.98 -8.46 -6.24
N ALA A 37 -5.47 -9.27 -7.16
CA ALA A 37 -5.40 -10.72 -6.97
C ALA A 37 -4.57 -10.99 -5.71
N VAL A 38 -5.24 -11.23 -4.59
CA VAL A 38 -4.58 -11.48 -3.31
C VAL A 38 -3.93 -12.86 -3.44
N VAL A 39 -2.61 -12.89 -3.54
CA VAL A 39 -1.86 -14.14 -3.68
C VAL A 39 -1.97 -14.92 -2.37
N VAL A 40 -2.73 -16.02 -2.42
CA VAL A 40 -2.83 -16.96 -1.31
C VAL A 40 -1.57 -17.82 -1.25
N GLN A 41 -0.88 -17.77 -0.12
CA GLN A 41 0.37 -18.49 0.12
C GLN A 41 0.13 -19.65 1.10
N ILE A 42 0.70 -20.82 0.82
CA ILE A 42 0.68 -21.96 1.74
C ILE A 42 1.93 -21.92 2.61
N THR A 43 1.76 -22.03 3.92
CA THR A 43 2.87 -22.05 4.89
C THR A 43 2.50 -22.85 6.15
N LEU A 44 3.34 -22.78 7.18
CA LEU A 44 3.12 -23.41 8.48
C LEU A 44 3.17 -22.38 9.61
N VAL A 45 2.31 -22.54 10.60
CA VAL A 45 2.31 -21.79 11.87
C VAL A 45 2.25 -22.76 13.05
N GLY A 46 2.64 -22.32 14.24
CA GLY A 46 2.46 -23.13 15.46
C GLY A 46 0.98 -23.50 15.62
N GLU A 47 0.69 -24.73 16.06
CA GLU A 47 -0.68 -25.24 16.04
C GLU A 47 -1.66 -24.37 16.84
N ARG A 48 -1.23 -23.77 17.94
CA ARG A 48 -2.05 -22.86 18.77
C ARG A 48 -2.37 -21.53 18.08
N GLN A 49 -1.65 -21.18 17.04
CA GLN A 49 -1.89 -19.99 16.21
C GLN A 49 -2.71 -20.31 14.96
N ALA A 50 -2.95 -21.60 14.68
CA ALA A 50 -3.60 -22.06 13.45
C ALA A 50 -5.13 -21.91 13.54
N ASP A 51 -5.58 -20.65 13.59
CA ASP A 51 -6.98 -20.27 13.63
C ASP A 51 -7.30 -19.30 12.48
N VAL A 52 -8.48 -19.43 11.87
CA VAL A 52 -8.87 -18.59 10.73
C VAL A 52 -9.07 -17.15 11.23
N GLY A 53 -8.48 -16.18 10.52
CA GLY A 53 -8.50 -14.77 10.90
C GLY A 53 -7.34 -14.36 11.81
N HIS A 54 -6.58 -15.30 12.38
CA HIS A 54 -5.38 -14.97 13.15
C HIS A 54 -4.35 -14.24 12.25
N GLU A 55 -3.80 -13.15 12.77
CA GLU A 55 -2.76 -12.36 12.12
C GLU A 55 -1.41 -12.56 12.81
N PHE A 56 -0.35 -12.67 12.02
CA PHE A 56 1.01 -12.77 12.54
C PHE A 56 2.00 -12.00 11.67
N VAL A 57 3.13 -11.62 12.25
CA VAL A 57 4.27 -11.04 11.54
C VAL A 57 5.35 -12.10 11.40
N TYR A 58 5.83 -12.34 10.18
CA TYR A 58 6.90 -13.28 9.97
C TYR A 58 8.25 -12.70 10.44
N ARG A 59 8.91 -13.41 11.36
CA ARG A 59 10.15 -12.95 12.02
C ARG A 59 11.42 -13.65 11.50
N GLY A 60 11.29 -14.44 10.44
CA GLY A 60 12.43 -15.16 9.86
C GLY A 60 12.78 -16.47 10.57
N PRO A 61 13.82 -17.16 10.07
CA PRO A 61 14.24 -18.46 10.58
C PRO A 61 14.85 -18.39 11.99
N GLN A 62 14.60 -19.43 12.79
CA GLN A 62 15.24 -19.65 14.09
C GLN A 62 16.28 -20.78 14.01
N PRO A 63 17.23 -20.88 14.96
CA PRO A 63 18.23 -21.95 14.97
C PRO A 63 17.65 -23.38 14.87
N GLU A 64 16.50 -23.61 15.52
CA GLU A 64 15.74 -24.86 15.54
C GLU A 64 15.19 -25.24 14.16
N CYS A 65 15.09 -24.29 13.22
CA CYS A 65 14.63 -24.54 11.85
C CYS A 65 15.71 -25.22 10.99
N ARG A 66 16.99 -25.20 11.40
CA ARG A 66 18.11 -25.77 10.61
C ARG A 66 17.89 -27.25 10.25
N PRO A 67 17.54 -28.16 11.19
CA PRO A 67 17.27 -29.56 10.88
C PRO A 67 15.84 -29.85 10.36
N CYS A 68 14.98 -28.84 10.18
CA CYS A 68 13.56 -29.04 9.88
C CYS A 68 13.33 -29.52 8.43
N LYS A 69 12.61 -30.65 8.28
CA LYS A 69 12.31 -31.27 6.97
C LYS A 69 11.35 -30.45 6.10
N VAL A 70 10.50 -29.63 6.71
CA VAL A 70 9.48 -28.80 6.01
C VAL A 70 9.86 -27.32 5.98
N ARG A 71 11.12 -26.98 6.24
CA ARG A 71 11.60 -25.58 6.35
C ARG A 71 11.28 -24.74 5.11
N ALA A 72 11.34 -25.33 3.91
CA ALA A 72 11.13 -24.58 2.66
C ALA A 72 9.69 -24.06 2.55
N ALA A 73 8.71 -24.82 3.03
CA ALA A 73 7.32 -24.38 3.08
C ALA A 73 7.04 -23.47 4.29
N CYS A 74 7.81 -23.62 5.38
CA CYS A 74 7.63 -22.82 6.61
C CYS A 74 8.27 -21.44 6.55
N LEU A 75 9.32 -21.26 5.74
CA LEU A 75 10.18 -20.07 5.71
C LEU A 75 10.06 -19.30 4.39
N ASN A 76 8.87 -19.32 3.78
CA ASN A 76 8.61 -18.77 2.45
C ASN A 76 7.93 -17.38 2.49
N GLN A 77 7.74 -16.80 3.67
CA GLN A 77 7.18 -15.46 3.87
C GLN A 77 8.26 -14.37 3.84
N ASP A 78 7.84 -13.13 3.59
CA ASP A 78 8.70 -11.96 3.61
C ASP A 78 8.93 -11.48 5.06
N LEU A 79 10.20 -11.21 5.40
CA LEU A 79 10.59 -10.78 6.74
C LEU A 79 9.90 -9.46 7.12
N GLY A 80 9.30 -9.43 8.31
CA GLY A 80 8.60 -8.25 8.83
C GLY A 80 7.22 -8.02 8.23
N ARG A 81 6.81 -8.80 7.22
CA ARG A 81 5.48 -8.70 6.62
C ARG A 81 4.44 -9.38 7.51
N ARG A 82 3.25 -8.78 7.57
CA ARG A 82 2.09 -9.30 8.29
C ARG A 82 1.25 -10.17 7.37
N TYR A 83 0.72 -11.24 7.91
CA TYR A 83 -0.11 -12.21 7.21
C TYR A 83 -1.36 -12.52 8.03
N ARG A 84 -2.47 -12.80 7.34
CA ARG A 84 -3.71 -13.32 7.93
C ARG A 84 -3.95 -14.73 7.46
N ILE A 85 -4.31 -15.62 8.38
CA ILE A 85 -4.73 -16.99 8.06
C ILE A 85 -6.14 -16.96 7.45
N THR A 86 -6.27 -17.46 6.22
CA THR A 86 -7.57 -17.58 5.53
C THR A 86 -8.13 -18.99 5.59
N ARG A 87 -7.26 -20.00 5.72
CA ARG A 87 -7.67 -21.40 5.86
C ARG A 87 -6.66 -22.20 6.67
N VAL A 88 -7.17 -23.08 7.50
CA VAL A 88 -6.39 -24.07 8.25
C VAL A 88 -6.56 -25.43 7.56
N ARG A 89 -5.45 -26.12 7.27
CA ARG A 89 -5.48 -27.45 6.67
C ARG A 89 -5.31 -28.52 7.74
N ASP A 90 -5.87 -29.70 7.49
CA ASP A 90 -5.71 -30.85 8.38
C ASP A 90 -4.41 -31.61 8.11
N VAL A 91 -3.30 -30.89 8.15
CA VAL A 91 -1.95 -31.41 7.97
C VAL A 91 -1.06 -30.80 9.03
N VAL A 92 -0.38 -31.65 9.80
CA VAL A 92 0.49 -31.25 10.91
C VAL A 92 1.88 -31.84 10.74
N HIS A 93 2.88 -31.07 11.12
CA HIS A 93 4.28 -31.47 11.12
C HIS A 93 4.92 -31.23 12.51
N PRO A 94 5.90 -32.06 12.91
CA PRO A 94 6.70 -31.79 14.10
C PRO A 94 7.44 -30.46 13.97
N CYS A 95 7.45 -29.65 15.03
CA CYS A 95 8.11 -28.35 15.07
C CYS A 95 8.85 -28.13 16.38
N LEU A 96 10.19 -28.12 16.34
CA LEU A 96 11.04 -27.92 17.51
C LEU A 96 10.89 -26.53 18.17
N LEU A 97 10.30 -25.56 17.45
CA LEU A 97 10.11 -24.19 17.93
C LEU A 97 8.76 -23.98 18.63
N ASN A 98 7.70 -24.66 18.19
CA ASN A 98 6.31 -24.33 18.55
C ASN A 98 5.61 -25.50 19.24
N GLU A 99 5.85 -25.71 20.53
CA GLU A 99 5.18 -26.75 21.34
C GLU A 99 5.13 -28.11 20.62
N GLU A 100 6.22 -28.43 19.90
CA GLU A 100 6.40 -29.64 19.10
C GLU A 100 5.50 -29.81 17.86
N ARG A 101 4.55 -28.91 17.56
CA ARG A 101 3.60 -29.05 16.43
C ARG A 101 3.36 -27.77 15.64
N ALA A 102 3.45 -27.87 14.32
CA ALA A 102 3.05 -26.82 13.37
C ALA A 102 2.00 -27.34 12.39
N ARG A 103 1.02 -26.50 12.06
CA ARG A 103 -0.10 -26.83 11.16
C ARG A 103 0.04 -26.07 9.84
N VAL A 104 -0.31 -26.74 8.74
CA VAL A 104 -0.32 -26.13 7.40
C VAL A 104 -1.50 -25.18 7.29
N VAL A 105 -1.25 -23.97 6.80
CA VAL A 105 -2.26 -22.90 6.64
C VAL A 105 -2.12 -22.23 5.28
N GLU A 106 -3.22 -21.65 4.80
CA GLU A 106 -3.22 -20.66 3.73
C GLU A 106 -3.30 -19.27 4.35
N VAL A 107 -2.47 -18.37 3.83
CA VAL A 107 -2.35 -17.00 4.33
C VAL A 107 -2.40 -16.00 3.20
N VAL A 108 -2.81 -14.79 3.52
CA VAL A 108 -2.72 -13.62 2.64
C VAL A 108 -1.89 -12.53 3.30
N PRO A 109 -1.04 -11.80 2.54
CA PRO A 109 -0.28 -10.70 3.09
C PRO A 109 -1.18 -9.50 3.39
N LEU A 110 -0.90 -8.79 4.48
CA LEU A 110 -1.57 -7.55 4.87
C LEU A 110 -0.55 -6.41 4.94
N PRO A 111 -0.78 -5.30 4.23
CA PRO A 111 0.11 -4.16 4.35
C PRO A 111 0.00 -3.50 5.74
N PRO A 112 1.07 -2.87 6.22
CA PRO A 112 0.99 -1.94 7.33
C PRO A 112 0.32 -0.62 6.90
N ALA A 113 -0.15 0.17 7.85
CA ALA A 113 -0.44 1.58 7.59
C ALA A 113 0.88 2.32 7.30
N CYS A 114 0.84 3.31 6.40
CA CYS A 114 2.01 4.08 6.02
C CYS A 114 1.69 5.56 5.86
N SER A 115 2.67 6.42 6.12
CA SER A 115 2.57 7.85 5.83
C SER A 115 2.70 8.08 4.32
N VAL A 116 1.78 8.84 3.76
CA VAL A 116 1.77 9.27 2.35
C VAL A 116 1.88 10.78 2.26
N ALA A 117 2.43 11.29 1.16
CA ALA A 117 2.49 12.74 0.93
C ALA A 117 1.07 13.32 0.82
N ALA A 118 0.81 14.47 1.44
CA ALA A 118 -0.52 15.08 1.46
C ALA A 118 -1.10 15.32 0.06
N ARG A 119 -0.24 15.66 -0.92
CA ARG A 119 -0.64 15.82 -2.34
C ARG A 119 -1.27 14.57 -2.96
N THR A 120 -0.98 13.39 -2.42
CA THR A 120 -1.48 12.09 -2.89
C THR A 120 -2.37 11.41 -1.86
N ALA A 121 -2.66 12.07 -0.73
CA ALA A 121 -3.41 11.53 0.39
C ALA A 121 -4.92 11.64 0.12
N VAL A 122 -5.38 10.94 -0.91
CA VAL A 122 -6.79 10.81 -1.30
C VAL A 122 -7.13 9.34 -1.46
N GLU A 123 -8.38 8.96 -1.19
CA GLU A 123 -8.84 7.57 -1.29
C GLU A 123 -8.93 7.08 -2.74
N GLY A 124 -8.58 5.82 -2.97
CA GLY A 124 -8.72 5.14 -4.25
C GLY A 124 -7.53 5.07 -5.22
N PRO A 125 -6.55 6.00 -5.27
CA PRO A 125 -5.45 5.92 -6.22
C PRO A 125 -4.52 4.74 -5.87
N VAL A 126 -3.96 4.15 -6.92
CA VAL A 126 -2.85 3.20 -6.80
C VAL A 126 -1.56 3.96 -7.02
N LEU A 127 -0.65 3.90 -6.05
CA LEU A 127 0.66 4.55 -6.09
C LEU A 127 1.76 3.61 -5.61
N ALA A 128 3.00 3.97 -5.92
CA ALA A 128 4.17 3.28 -5.37
C ALA A 128 4.43 3.83 -3.96
N CYS A 129 4.61 2.94 -2.97
CA CYS A 129 4.97 3.33 -1.62
C CYS A 129 6.32 4.05 -1.64
N GLU A 130 6.33 5.34 -1.32
CA GLU A 130 7.54 6.16 -1.28
C GLU A 130 8.27 5.98 0.06
N LYS A 131 9.60 6.04 0.02
CA LYS A 131 10.42 6.07 1.23
C LYS A 131 10.54 7.50 1.73
N ILE A 132 10.13 7.76 2.96
CA ILE A 132 10.41 9.03 3.63
C ILE A 132 11.85 9.00 4.16
N VAL A 133 12.64 10.02 3.83
CA VAL A 133 14.02 10.15 4.31
C VAL A 133 14.01 10.90 5.64
N CYS A 134 14.06 10.17 6.75
CA CYS A 134 14.11 10.72 8.11
C CYS A 134 14.90 9.81 9.05
N ALA A 135 15.83 10.35 9.83
CA ALA A 135 16.65 9.59 10.78
C ALA A 135 16.16 9.68 12.24
N ASN A 136 15.08 10.43 12.50
CA ASN A 136 14.58 10.64 13.85
C ASN A 136 13.75 9.43 14.34
N ALA A 137 14.44 8.41 14.87
CA ALA A 137 13.82 7.20 15.41
C ALA A 137 12.90 7.44 16.62
N ALA A 138 13.02 8.58 17.31
CA ALA A 138 12.17 8.97 18.42
C ALA A 138 10.89 9.70 17.99
N CYS A 139 10.72 9.98 16.68
CA CYS A 139 9.53 10.63 16.16
C CYS A 139 8.28 9.75 16.37
N PRO A 140 7.15 10.30 16.87
CA PRO A 140 5.90 9.55 17.00
C PRO A 140 5.42 8.93 15.68
N ASN A 141 5.68 9.61 14.56
CA ASN A 141 5.30 9.17 13.21
C ASN A 141 6.27 8.15 12.60
N PHE A 142 7.36 7.78 13.31
CA PHE A 142 8.45 7.00 12.72
C PHE A 142 7.97 5.65 12.15
N ARG A 143 7.03 4.98 12.82
CA ARG A 143 6.50 3.68 12.40
C ARG A 143 5.66 3.73 11.12
N THR A 144 4.95 4.82 10.87
CA THR A 144 4.18 5.00 9.63
C THR A 144 5.05 5.55 8.51
N CYS A 145 6.06 6.37 8.83
CA CYS A 145 7.04 6.86 7.84
C CYS A 145 8.04 5.78 7.40
N HIS A 146 8.35 4.82 8.28
CA HIS A 146 9.20 3.66 8.03
C HIS A 146 8.43 2.37 8.31
N PRO A 147 7.39 2.10 7.51
CA PRO A 147 6.51 0.96 7.73
C PRO A 147 7.29 -0.35 7.52
N VAL A 148 7.23 -1.24 8.51
CA VAL A 148 7.87 -2.56 8.44
C VAL A 148 6.98 -3.50 7.64
N GLY A 149 7.58 -4.26 6.72
CA GLY A 149 6.84 -5.27 5.92
C GLY A 149 6.29 -4.75 4.59
N ILE A 150 6.66 -3.53 4.18
CA ILE A 150 6.40 -3.00 2.84
C ILE A 150 7.67 -2.38 2.27
N ASP A 151 8.06 -2.81 1.08
CA ASP A 151 9.26 -2.30 0.42
C ASP A 151 8.96 -1.01 -0.34
N PRO A 152 9.91 -0.06 -0.41
CA PRO A 152 9.80 1.10 -1.29
C PRO A 152 9.54 0.65 -2.74
N GLY A 153 8.58 1.31 -3.40
CA GLY A 153 8.17 0.94 -4.75
C GLY A 153 7.00 -0.06 -4.80
N THR A 154 6.61 -0.68 -3.67
CA THR A 154 5.43 -1.57 -3.63
C THR A 154 4.18 -0.81 -4.04
N ARG A 155 3.41 -1.37 -4.99
CA ARG A 155 2.14 -0.79 -5.43
C ARG A 155 1.09 -0.97 -4.35
N ILE A 156 0.48 0.14 -3.94
CA ILE A 156 -0.53 0.20 -2.90
C ILE A 156 -1.71 1.04 -3.36
N ARG A 157 -2.91 0.65 -2.94
CA ARG A 157 -4.13 1.44 -3.05
C ARG A 157 -4.40 2.10 -1.71
N ILE A 158 -4.66 3.40 -1.70
CA ILE A 158 -5.13 4.09 -0.49
C ILE A 158 -6.59 3.73 -0.25
N VAL A 159 -6.89 3.19 0.92
CA VAL A 159 -8.25 2.83 1.37
C VAL A 159 -8.87 3.97 2.18
N ASP A 160 -8.09 4.55 3.09
CA ASP A 160 -8.54 5.57 4.03
C ASP A 160 -7.33 6.41 4.47
N VAL A 161 -7.56 7.68 4.76
CA VAL A 161 -6.51 8.67 5.09
C VAL A 161 -6.89 9.37 6.38
N GLY A 162 -5.98 9.34 7.35
CA GLY A 162 -6.14 10.06 8.61
C GLY A 162 -5.78 11.55 8.51
N PRO A 163 -5.85 12.29 9.63
CA PRO A 163 -5.49 13.70 9.66
C PRO A 163 -4.00 13.91 9.32
N GLU A 164 -3.68 15.10 8.78
CA GLU A 164 -2.30 15.50 8.52
C GLU A 164 -1.45 15.44 9.81
N LEU A 165 -0.22 14.95 9.69
CA LEU A 165 0.69 14.75 10.81
C LEU A 165 1.65 15.92 10.93
N GLU A 166 1.92 16.33 12.17
CA GLU A 166 3.00 17.26 12.47
C GLU A 166 4.36 16.56 12.28
N CYS A 167 5.11 16.99 11.27
CA CYS A 167 6.46 16.49 11.00
C CYS A 167 7.52 17.50 11.47
N PRO A 168 8.49 17.11 12.33
CA PRO A 168 9.58 18.00 12.74
C PRO A 168 10.53 18.44 11.60
N LEU A 169 10.38 17.86 10.40
CA LEU A 169 11.12 18.22 9.19
C LEU A 169 10.23 18.95 8.17
N ASP A 170 9.04 19.39 8.59
CA ASP A 170 8.06 20.12 7.77
C ASP A 170 7.57 19.37 6.51
N TYR A 171 7.68 18.04 6.49
CA TYR A 171 7.04 17.24 5.45
C TYR A 171 5.53 17.21 5.65
N SER A 172 4.79 17.57 4.60
CA SER A 172 3.33 17.47 4.55
C SER A 172 2.92 16.03 4.25
N ILE A 173 2.52 15.30 5.29
CA ILE A 173 2.23 13.86 5.27
C ILE A 173 1.00 13.52 6.10
N GLY A 174 0.27 12.48 5.71
CA GLY A 174 -0.85 11.91 6.48
C GLY A 174 -0.72 10.39 6.59
N PRO A 175 -1.20 9.75 7.67
CA PRO A 175 -1.22 8.30 7.77
C PRO A 175 -2.32 7.76 6.85
N ALA A 176 -2.06 6.65 6.17
CA ALA A 176 -3.03 6.00 5.32
C ALA A 176 -3.12 4.50 5.62
N ASN A 177 -4.36 3.99 5.61
CA ASN A 177 -4.64 2.57 5.48
C ASN A 177 -4.59 2.23 4.00
N VAL A 178 -3.93 1.12 3.67
CA VAL A 178 -3.66 0.75 2.28
C VAL A 178 -3.95 -0.71 2.01
N GLU A 179 -4.12 -1.06 0.75
CA GLU A 179 -4.19 -2.42 0.24
C GLU A 179 -3.05 -2.65 -0.75
N TYR A 180 -2.52 -3.87 -0.83
CA TYR A 180 -1.59 -4.21 -1.91
C TYR A 180 -2.34 -4.17 -3.25
N ALA A 181 -1.73 -3.54 -4.25
CA ALA A 181 -2.27 -3.45 -5.60
C ALA A 181 -1.37 -4.19 -6.59
N ALA A 182 -1.98 -4.79 -7.61
CA ALA A 182 -1.26 -5.38 -8.74
C ALA A 182 -0.67 -4.30 -9.67
#